data_AF-A0A9W7YV43-F1
#
_entry.id   AF-A0A9W7YV43-F1
#
_cell.length_a   1.000
_cell.length_b   1.000
_cell.length_c   1.000
_cell.angle_alpha   90.00
_cell.angle_beta   90.00
_cell.angle_gamma   90.00
#
_symmetry.space_group_name_H-M   'P 1'
#
loop_
_entity.id
_entity.type
_entity.pdbx_description
1 polymer ?
#
loop_
_entity_poly.entity_id
_entity_poly.type
_entity_poly.pdbx_seq_one_letter_code
_entity_poly.pdbx_strand_id
1 'polypeptide(L)'
;MFPDIPEGAIRADLARTGSPTITSDNILRNGGTLPLPPATRAEQRAEALGADGVRMDASGSGSRGVMAMSSGVMLNAAHSPLVNRLRVTKDSNSELLPSQPPKVWEADPAKRADILCKRKEFMLLEARKQYMEKQAKASSAAPDHRAETTESCEVIDEKPATNLDNT
;
A
#
# COMPACT_ATOMS: atom_id res chain seq x y z
N MET A 1 -19.91 12.15 -24.22
CA MET A 1 -20.90 11.11 -23.91
C MET A 1 -22.07 11.67 -23.10
N PHE A 2 -21.84 12.57 -22.13
CA PHE A 2 -22.91 13.19 -21.33
C PHE A 2 -22.69 14.71 -21.22
N PRO A 3 -23.26 15.53 -22.14
CA PRO A 3 -23.05 16.98 -22.15
C PRO A 3 -23.80 17.73 -21.04
N ASP A 4 -24.91 17.17 -20.55
CA ASP A 4 -25.78 17.82 -19.56
C ASP A 4 -25.37 17.52 -18.10
N ILE A 5 -24.35 16.69 -17.88
CA ILE A 5 -23.94 16.22 -16.56
C ILE A 5 -22.68 16.97 -16.13
N PRO A 6 -22.68 17.61 -14.95
CA PRO A 6 -21.52 18.36 -14.50
C PRO A 6 -20.32 17.43 -14.25
N GLU A 7 -19.15 17.86 -14.74
CA GLU A 7 -17.91 17.11 -14.60
C GLU A 7 -17.54 16.83 -13.14
N GLY A 8 -17.93 17.70 -12.21
CA GLY A 8 -17.74 17.48 -10.77
C GLY A 8 -18.48 16.24 -10.27
N ALA A 9 -19.71 16.02 -10.74
CA ALA A 9 -20.49 14.84 -10.37
C ALA A 9 -19.94 13.56 -11.00
N ILE A 10 -19.45 13.65 -12.25
CA ILE A 10 -18.78 12.52 -12.91
C ILE A 10 -17.49 12.14 -12.17
N ARG A 11 -16.65 13.13 -11.81
CA ARG A 11 -15.41 12.90 -11.05
C ARG A 11 -15.69 12.28 -9.69
N ALA A 12 -16.73 12.74 -8.99
CA ALA A 12 -17.13 12.17 -7.70
C ALA A 12 -17.63 10.72 -7.85
N ASP A 13 -18.45 10.43 -8.86
CA ASP A 13 -18.93 9.08 -9.09
C ASP A 13 -17.79 8.13 -9.53
N LEU A 14 -16.87 8.61 -10.37
CA LEU A 14 -15.66 7.86 -10.74
C LEU A 14 -14.75 7.59 -9.55
N ALA A 15 -14.58 8.55 -8.63
CA ALA A 15 -13.82 8.34 -7.40
C ALA A 15 -14.48 7.29 -6.49
N ARG A 16 -15.81 7.18 -6.54
CA ARG A 16 -16.60 6.20 -5.77
C ARG A 16 -16.60 4.81 -6.40
N THR A 17 -16.78 4.71 -7.72
CA THR A 17 -16.96 3.44 -8.44
C THR A 17 -15.65 2.87 -8.99
N GLY A 18 -14.67 3.73 -9.28
CA GLY A 18 -13.40 3.36 -9.90
C GLY A 18 -13.52 2.82 -11.33
N SER A 19 -14.69 2.93 -11.97
CA SER A 19 -14.95 2.33 -13.29
C SER A 19 -15.85 3.21 -14.15
N PRO A 20 -15.40 3.60 -15.36
CA PRO A 20 -16.19 4.45 -16.26
C PRO A 20 -17.43 3.75 -16.79
N THR A 21 -17.41 2.42 -16.93
CA THR A 21 -18.57 1.63 -17.35
C THR A 21 -19.67 1.69 -16.30
N ILE A 22 -19.32 1.55 -15.02
CA ILE A 22 -20.28 1.62 -13.92
C ILE A 22 -20.86 3.03 -13.78
N THR A 23 -20.01 4.06 -13.90
CA THR A 23 -20.48 5.45 -13.89
C THR A 23 -21.41 5.76 -15.06
N SER A 24 -21.14 5.24 -16.25
CA SER A 24 -22.04 5.38 -17.41
C SER A 24 -23.39 4.70 -17.18
N ASP A 25 -23.41 3.51 -16.58
CA ASP A 25 -24.64 2.78 -16.24
C ASP A 25 -25.45 3.52 -15.15
N ASN A 26 -24.78 4.06 -14.11
CA ASN A 26 -25.42 4.89 -13.07
C ASN A 26 -26.09 6.13 -13.66
N ILE A 27 -25.42 6.79 -14.61
CA ILE A 27 -25.94 7.96 -15.32
C ILE A 27 -27.23 7.60 -16.07
N LEU A 28 -27.22 6.50 -16.81
CA LEU A 28 -28.38 6.06 -17.61
C LEU A 28 -29.55 5.63 -16.72
N ARG A 29 -29.27 4.94 -15.60
CA ARG A 29 -30.28 4.48 -14.65
C ARG A 29 -30.96 5.61 -13.89
N ASN A 30 -30.20 6.63 -13.51
CA ASN A 30 -30.69 7.75 -12.69
C ASN A 30 -31.23 8.91 -13.53
N GLY A 31 -31.55 8.67 -14.81
CA GLY A 31 -32.13 9.67 -15.70
C GLY A 31 -31.21 10.86 -15.97
N GLY A 32 -29.89 10.63 -16.05
CA GLY A 32 -28.91 11.68 -16.32
C GLY A 32 -28.48 12.48 -15.09
N THR A 33 -28.86 12.09 -13.87
CA THR A 33 -28.46 12.80 -12.65
C THR A 33 -27.52 11.97 -11.78
N LEU A 34 -26.36 12.54 -11.45
CA LEU A 34 -25.43 11.98 -10.47
C LEU A 34 -25.48 12.82 -9.19
N PRO A 35 -25.33 12.19 -8.01
CA PRO A 35 -25.26 12.94 -6.76
C PRO A 35 -24.04 13.85 -6.78
N LEU A 36 -24.26 15.17 -6.68
CA LEU A 36 -23.17 16.12 -6.55
C LEU A 36 -22.43 15.84 -5.24
N PRO A 37 -21.09 15.83 -5.25
CA PRO A 37 -20.34 15.78 -4.01
C PRO A 37 -20.73 17.00 -3.14
N PRO A 38 -20.79 16.84 -1.81
CA PRO A 38 -20.97 17.99 -0.93
C PRO A 38 -19.84 18.98 -1.22
N ALA A 39 -20.17 20.25 -1.44
CA ALA A 39 -19.21 21.31 -1.74
C ALA A 39 -18.08 21.24 -0.72
N THR A 40 -16.87 20.90 -1.19
CA THR A 40 -15.72 20.93 -0.31
C THR A 40 -15.51 22.38 0.11
N ARG A 41 -15.20 22.61 1.39
CA ARG A 41 -15.02 23.96 1.98
C ARG A 41 -14.02 24.85 1.21
N ALA A 42 -13.21 24.27 0.32
CA ALA A 42 -12.34 24.98 -0.61
C ALA A 42 -13.10 25.81 -1.67
N GLU A 43 -14.23 25.31 -2.20
CA GLU A 43 -15.04 26.03 -3.20
C GLU A 43 -15.85 27.17 -2.57
N GLN A 44 -16.29 27.01 -1.32
CA GLN A 44 -16.95 28.09 -0.57
C GLN A 44 -16.03 29.27 -0.25
N ARG A 45 -14.71 29.09 -0.31
CA ARG A 45 -13.74 30.19 -0.12
C ARG A 45 -13.44 30.93 -1.41
N ALA A 46 -13.67 30.32 -2.58
CA ALA A 46 -13.42 30.93 -3.88
C ALA A 46 -14.54 31.91 -4.29
N GLU A 47 -15.79 31.67 -3.90
CA GLU A 47 -16.91 32.60 -4.15
C GLU A 47 -16.85 33.88 -3.28
N ALA A 48 -16.01 33.91 -2.25
CA ALA A 48 -15.82 35.09 -1.40
C ALA A 48 -14.70 36.05 -1.90
N LEU A 49 -13.93 35.66 -2.91
CA LEU A 49 -12.86 36.49 -3.48
C LEU A 49 -12.94 36.42 -5.00
N GLY A 50 -13.50 37.47 -5.58
CA GLY A 50 -13.84 37.59 -6.99
C GLY A 50 -12.69 37.32 -7.96
N ALA A 51 -13.13 37.10 -9.19
CA ALA A 51 -12.34 37.08 -10.40
C ALA A 51 -11.32 38.24 -10.45
N ASP A 52 -10.04 37.92 -10.33
CA ASP A 52 -9.02 38.59 -11.14
C ASP A 52 -7.79 37.69 -11.28
N GLY A 53 -7.28 37.61 -12.50
CA GLY A 53 -6.22 36.69 -12.86
C GLY A 53 -4.86 37.19 -12.40
N VAL A 54 -4.03 36.29 -11.84
CA VAL A 54 -2.58 36.46 -11.82
C VAL A 54 -1.91 35.10 -12.04
N ARG A 55 -1.17 34.99 -13.15
CA ARG A 55 -0.11 34.01 -13.36
C ARG A 55 1.03 34.30 -12.39
N MET A 56 1.47 33.31 -11.63
CA MET A 56 2.82 33.27 -11.05
C MET A 56 3.41 31.87 -11.25
N ASP A 57 4.46 31.85 -12.05
CA ASP A 57 5.53 30.85 -12.06
C ASP A 57 6.36 31.01 -10.77
N ALA A 58 6.74 29.90 -10.14
CA ALA A 58 8.08 29.71 -9.56
C ALA A 58 8.25 28.29 -9.01
N SER A 59 9.30 27.64 -9.49
CA SER A 59 9.99 26.54 -8.82
C SER A 59 10.37 26.87 -7.36
N GLY A 60 10.39 25.86 -6.48
CA GLY A 60 11.35 25.84 -5.37
C GLY A 60 10.88 25.20 -4.07
N SER A 61 11.61 24.15 -3.66
CA SER A 61 11.93 23.76 -2.27
C SER A 61 10.76 23.34 -1.36
N GLY A 62 10.64 22.09 -0.92
CA GLY A 62 11.63 21.39 -0.09
C GLY A 62 11.31 21.56 1.40
N SER A 63 10.52 20.66 2.01
CA SER A 63 10.49 20.40 3.47
C SER A 63 9.63 19.15 3.75
N ARG A 64 10.25 17.99 4.01
CA ARG A 64 10.53 17.42 5.35
C ARG A 64 9.28 16.89 6.08
N GLY A 65 9.22 15.56 6.13
CA GLY A 65 8.98 14.78 7.35
C GLY A 65 7.66 14.99 8.11
N VAL A 66 6.75 14.02 7.96
CA VAL A 66 5.96 13.57 9.11
C VAL A 66 6.26 12.10 9.32
N MET A 67 7.33 11.86 10.07
CA MET A 67 7.53 10.63 10.82
C MET A 67 6.43 10.58 11.89
N ALA A 68 5.35 9.85 11.63
CA ALA A 68 4.38 9.51 12.67
C ALA A 68 4.98 8.35 13.50
N MET A 69 5.76 8.72 14.51
CA MET A 69 6.29 7.80 15.51
C MET A 69 5.14 7.33 16.41
N SER A 70 4.94 6.02 16.45
CA SER A 70 4.43 5.18 17.54
C SER A 70 3.40 5.77 18.52
N SER A 71 2.18 5.23 18.48
CA SER A 71 1.46 4.90 19.71
C SER A 71 1.42 3.39 19.83
N GLY A 72 2.29 2.86 20.70
CA GLY A 72 2.38 1.44 21.00
C GLY A 72 1.10 0.94 21.65
N VAL A 73 0.22 0.34 20.86
CA VAL A 73 -0.77 -0.60 21.36
C VAL A 73 -0.26 -1.97 20.94
N MET A 74 0.22 -2.76 21.89
CA MET A 74 0.48 -4.18 21.68
C MET A 74 -0.86 -4.87 21.44
N LEU A 75 -1.36 -4.79 20.22
CA LEU A 75 -2.50 -5.60 19.80
C LEU A 75 -2.01 -7.04 19.76
N ASN A 76 -2.44 -7.81 20.76
CA ASN A 76 -2.32 -9.27 20.74
C ASN A 76 -2.80 -9.75 19.37
N ALA A 77 -1.94 -10.42 18.60
CA ALA A 77 -2.21 -10.79 17.21
C ALA A 77 -3.50 -11.61 17.06
N ALA A 78 -3.96 -12.26 18.14
CA ALA A 78 -5.23 -12.96 18.25
C ALA A 78 -6.48 -12.07 18.12
N HIS A 79 -6.36 -10.76 18.38
CA HIS A 79 -7.48 -9.80 18.35
C HIS A 79 -7.34 -8.75 17.24
N SER A 80 -6.50 -9.01 16.25
CA SER A 80 -6.47 -8.17 15.04
C SER A 80 -7.87 -8.19 14.38
N PRO A 81 -8.42 -7.03 14.00
CA PRO A 81 -9.74 -6.95 13.34
C PRO A 81 -9.78 -7.79 12.05
N LEU A 82 -8.62 -8.06 11.45
CA LEU A 82 -8.48 -8.95 10.30
C LEU A 82 -8.74 -10.42 10.67
N VAL A 83 -8.19 -10.90 11.79
CA VAL A 83 -8.37 -12.30 12.24
C VAL A 83 -9.84 -12.59 12.55
N ASN A 84 -10.53 -11.65 13.20
CA ASN A 84 -11.97 -11.76 13.49
C ASN A 84 -12.82 -11.77 12.21
N ARG A 85 -12.44 -10.97 11.22
CA ARG A 85 -13.15 -10.91 9.93
C ARG A 85 -12.94 -12.16 9.07
N LEU A 86 -11.78 -12.80 9.21
CA LEU A 86 -11.36 -13.97 8.43
C LEU A 86 -11.63 -15.32 9.13
N ARG A 87 -12.13 -15.33 10.38
CA ARG A 87 -12.43 -16.55 11.17
C ARG A 87 -11.32 -17.60 11.15
N VAL A 88 -10.07 -17.18 11.21
CA VAL A 88 -8.93 -18.10 11.19
C VAL A 88 -8.76 -18.71 12.58
N THR A 89 -9.14 -19.99 12.73
CA THR A 89 -8.87 -20.77 13.95
C THR A 89 -7.37 -21.09 14.04
N LYS A 90 -6.86 -21.13 15.28
CA LYS A 90 -5.43 -21.29 15.59
C LYS A 90 -4.87 -22.66 15.19
N ASP A 91 -5.76 -23.63 14.92
CA ASP A 91 -5.46 -25.06 14.84
C ASP A 91 -5.11 -25.59 13.45
N SER A 92 -5.16 -24.77 12.38
CA SER A 92 -4.75 -25.16 11.01
C SER A 92 -3.23 -25.29 10.81
N ASN A 93 -2.46 -25.42 11.88
CA ASN A 93 -1.01 -25.22 11.91
C ASN A 93 -0.18 -26.45 11.47
N SER A 94 -0.81 -27.57 11.09
CA SER A 94 -0.10 -28.79 10.64
C SER A 94 -0.59 -29.37 9.33
N GLU A 95 -1.32 -28.61 8.52
CA GLU A 95 -1.87 -29.13 7.26
C GLU A 95 -0.86 -28.92 6.14
N LEU A 96 -0.35 -30.04 5.61
CA LEU A 96 0.50 -30.08 4.41
C LEU A 96 -0.07 -29.13 3.36
N LEU A 97 0.78 -28.22 2.86
CA LEU A 97 0.38 -27.24 1.85
C LEU A 97 -0.35 -27.96 0.70
N PRO A 98 -1.63 -27.64 0.42
CA PRO A 98 -2.32 -28.21 -0.72
C PRO A 98 -1.54 -27.87 -2.01
N SER A 99 -1.58 -28.76 -2.99
CA SER A 99 -0.85 -28.57 -4.25
C SER A 99 -1.18 -27.22 -4.88
N GLN A 100 -0.16 -26.55 -5.43
CA GLN A 100 -0.31 -25.21 -5.99
C GLN A 100 -1.46 -25.21 -7.02
N PRO A 101 -2.49 -24.36 -6.85
CA PRO A 101 -3.61 -24.36 -7.77
C PRO A 101 -3.14 -23.93 -9.17
N PRO A 102 -3.70 -24.54 -10.23
CA PRO A 102 -3.28 -24.26 -11.59
C PRO A 102 -3.47 -22.76 -11.93
N LYS A 103 -2.46 -22.17 -12.56
CA LYS A 103 -2.47 -20.77 -13.03
C LYS A 103 -3.21 -20.63 -14.36
N VAL A 104 -4.35 -21.29 -14.51
CA VAL A 104 -5.22 -21.18 -15.69
C VAL A 104 -6.60 -20.79 -15.22
N TRP A 105 -7.21 -19.80 -15.89
CA TRP A 105 -8.57 -19.37 -15.58
C TRP A 105 -9.55 -20.23 -16.33
N GLU A 106 -10.49 -20.84 -15.61
CA GLU A 106 -11.59 -21.58 -16.20
C GLU A 106 -12.59 -20.62 -16.88
N ALA A 107 -13.17 -21.09 -17.98
CA ALA A 107 -14.20 -20.34 -18.74
C ALA A 107 -15.50 -20.21 -17.93
N ASP A 108 -15.84 -21.25 -17.15
CA ASP A 108 -17.01 -21.29 -16.28
C ASP A 108 -16.82 -20.36 -15.05
N PRO A 109 -17.74 -19.41 -14.81
CA PRO A 109 -17.64 -18.48 -13.69
C PRO A 109 -17.63 -19.18 -12.32
N ALA A 110 -18.35 -20.29 -12.15
CA ALA A 110 -18.40 -20.99 -10.87
C ALA A 110 -17.03 -21.60 -10.52
N LYS A 111 -16.43 -22.31 -11.48
CA LYS A 111 -15.10 -22.91 -11.33
C LYS A 111 -14.01 -21.86 -11.12
N ARG A 112 -14.13 -20.70 -11.76
CA ARG A 112 -13.20 -19.58 -11.57
C ARG A 112 -13.24 -19.06 -10.14
N ALA A 113 -14.41 -18.95 -9.53
CA ALA A 113 -14.55 -18.53 -8.14
C ALA A 113 -13.86 -19.51 -7.19
N ASP A 114 -14.07 -20.81 -7.38
CA ASP A 114 -13.44 -21.86 -6.58
C ASP A 114 -11.91 -21.84 -6.66
N ILE A 115 -11.37 -21.67 -7.87
CA ILE A 115 -9.92 -21.57 -8.08
C ILE A 115 -9.34 -20.34 -7.39
N LEU A 116 -10.05 -19.20 -7.45
CA LEU A 116 -9.62 -17.98 -6.77
C LEU A 116 -9.65 -18.13 -5.24
N CYS A 117 -10.66 -18.80 -4.69
CA CYS A 117 -10.72 -19.11 -3.26
C CYS A 117 -9.53 -19.99 -2.84
N LYS A 118 -9.29 -21.10 -3.55
CA LYS A 118 -8.16 -22.00 -3.28
C LYS A 118 -6.81 -21.31 -3.39
N ARG A 119 -6.65 -20.41 -4.37
CA ARG A 119 -5.40 -19.65 -4.55
C ARG A 119 -5.16 -18.64 -3.43
N LYS A 120 -6.21 -17.98 -2.94
CA LYS A 120 -6.10 -17.08 -1.78
C LYS A 120 -5.72 -17.85 -0.52
N GLU A 121 -6.34 -18.99 -0.30
CA GLU A 121 -6.04 -19.88 0.83
C GLU A 121 -4.59 -20.37 0.79
N PHE A 122 -4.14 -20.87 -0.37
CA PHE A 122 -2.75 -21.30 -0.57
C PHE A 122 -1.75 -20.17 -0.25
N MET A 123 -2.00 -18.97 -0.78
CA MET A 123 -1.12 -17.82 -0.55
C MET A 123 -1.08 -17.41 0.93
N LEU A 124 -2.21 -17.50 1.64
CA LEU A 124 -2.28 -17.18 3.05
C LEU A 124 -1.48 -18.17 3.90
N LEU A 125 -1.61 -19.47 3.61
CA LEU A 125 -0.85 -20.52 4.28
C LEU A 125 0.65 -20.37 4.03
N GLU A 126 1.05 -20.10 2.79
CA GLU A 126 2.44 -19.86 2.42
C GLU A 126 3.02 -18.64 3.14
N ALA A 127 2.30 -17.51 3.14
CA ALA A 127 2.71 -16.29 3.83
C ALA A 127 2.87 -16.52 5.34
N ARG A 128 1.95 -17.27 5.96
CA ARG A 128 2.02 -17.63 7.38
C ARG A 128 3.25 -18.49 7.68
N LYS A 129 3.54 -19.50 6.85
CA LYS A 129 4.74 -20.33 6.98
C LYS A 129 6.01 -19.48 6.91
N GLN A 130 6.14 -18.64 5.87
CA GLN A 130 7.29 -17.76 5.72
C GLN A 130 7.43 -16.77 6.89
N TYR A 131 6.32 -16.27 7.45
CA TYR A 131 6.35 -15.37 8.60
C TYR A 131 6.85 -16.06 9.87
N MET A 132 6.40 -17.29 10.13
CA MET A 132 6.88 -18.07 11.28
C MET A 132 8.37 -18.41 11.15
N GLU A 133 8.84 -18.79 9.96
CA GLU A 133 10.27 -19.02 9.70
C GLU A 133 11.10 -17.75 9.89
N LYS A 134 10.61 -16.59 9.43
CA LYS A 134 11.26 -15.30 9.65
C LYS A 134 11.31 -14.92 11.12
N GLN A 135 10.25 -15.15 11.89
CA GLN A 135 10.25 -14.91 13.33
C GLN A 135 11.26 -15.81 14.06
N ALA A 136 11.28 -17.12 13.74
CA ALA A 136 12.24 -18.05 14.31
C ALA A 136 13.69 -17.66 13.98
N LYS A 137 13.94 -17.24 12.73
CA LYS A 137 15.26 -16.75 12.29
C LYS A 137 15.64 -15.42 12.94
N ALA A 138 14.71 -14.49 13.13
CA ALA A 138 14.97 -13.21 13.79
C ALA A 138 15.29 -13.40 15.29
N SER A 139 14.64 -14.35 15.96
CA SER A 139 14.95 -14.68 17.36
C SER A 139 16.31 -15.38 17.54
N SER A 140 16.80 -16.10 16.53
CA SER A 140 18.13 -16.75 16.58
C SER A 140 19.27 -15.90 16.03
N ALA A 141 18.97 -14.81 15.33
CA ALA A 141 19.94 -13.94 14.69
C ALA A 141 20.14 -12.59 15.40
N ALA A 142 19.68 -12.42 16.65
CA ALA A 142 20.05 -11.27 17.47
C ALA A 142 21.54 -11.34 17.82
N PRO A 143 22.41 -10.45 17.30
CA PRO A 143 23.78 -10.31 17.75
C PRO A 143 23.82 -9.33 18.93
N ASP A 144 24.44 -9.76 20.04
CA ASP A 144 24.93 -8.89 21.11
C ASP A 144 25.80 -7.77 20.53
N HIS A 145 25.24 -6.58 20.32
CA HIS A 145 26.03 -5.35 20.22
C HIS A 145 26.15 -4.78 21.64
N ARG A 146 27.17 -5.35 22.27
CA ARG A 146 27.82 -5.07 23.55
C ARG A 146 28.16 -3.59 23.76
N ALA A 147 28.19 -3.23 25.04
CA ALA A 147 28.65 -1.99 25.65
C ALA A 147 29.96 -1.40 25.07
N GLU A 148 30.03 -0.06 25.16
CA GLU A 148 31.19 0.84 25.27
C GLU A 148 32.61 0.26 25.10
N THR A 149 33.36 0.81 24.14
CA THR A 149 34.76 1.23 24.37
C THR A 149 35.13 2.41 23.47
N THR A 150 35.53 3.50 24.11
CA THR A 150 36.40 4.58 23.60
C THR A 150 37.70 4.03 23.02
N GLU A 151 38.21 4.58 21.91
CA GLU A 151 39.63 4.97 21.71
C GLU A 151 39.95 5.24 20.22
N SER A 152 40.68 6.34 20.01
CA SER A 152 41.66 6.56 18.92
C SER A 152 41.15 6.87 17.51
N CYS A 153 40.94 8.18 17.26
CA CYS A 153 41.37 8.79 16.01
C CYS A 153 42.90 8.64 15.88
N GLU A 154 43.36 7.64 15.14
CA GLU A 154 44.77 7.56 14.74
C GLU A 154 44.90 7.72 13.23
N VAL A 155 45.65 8.77 12.91
CA VAL A 155 46.11 9.23 11.61
C VAL A 155 47.05 8.20 11.00
N ILE A 156 46.82 7.77 9.76
CA ILE A 156 47.92 7.35 8.89
C ILE A 156 47.72 7.97 7.51
N ASP A 157 48.72 8.77 7.16
CA ASP A 157 48.94 9.55 5.94
C ASP A 157 48.68 8.78 4.64
N GLU A 158 47.93 9.42 3.75
CA GLU A 158 48.07 9.22 2.31
C GLU A 158 49.36 9.89 1.82
N LYS A 159 50.23 9.13 1.12
CA LYS A 159 51.07 9.59 -0.01
C LYS A 159 51.96 8.46 -0.58
N PRO A 160 52.54 8.59 -1.80
CA PRO A 160 51.86 8.35 -3.07
C PRO A 160 52.68 7.41 -3.99
N ALA A 161 52.15 7.21 -5.20
CA ALA A 161 52.67 6.43 -6.33
C ALA A 161 54.19 6.46 -6.59
N THR A 162 54.75 5.31 -7.00
CA THR A 162 55.61 5.11 -8.19
C THR A 162 55.74 3.59 -8.44
N ASN A 163 55.32 3.02 -9.57
CA ASN A 163 55.92 3.01 -10.93
C ASN A 163 56.82 1.77 -11.17
N LEU A 164 56.81 1.30 -12.42
CA LEU A 164 57.80 0.44 -13.10
C LEU A 164 57.68 -1.10 -13.01
N ASP A 165 57.37 -1.66 -14.18
CA ASP A 165 58.08 -2.73 -14.91
C ASP A 165 58.69 -3.90 -14.12
N ASN A 166 58.43 -5.14 -14.56
CA ASN A 166 59.31 -5.81 -15.52
C ASN A 166 58.84 -7.26 -15.81
N THR A 167 58.88 -7.63 -17.10
CA THR A 167 59.01 -8.98 -17.71
C THR A 167 58.01 -10.09 -17.40
#